data_AF-A0A7V8NVY3-F1
#
_entry.id   AF-A0A7V8NVY3-F1
#
_cell.length_a   1.000
_cell.length_b   1.000
_cell.length_c   1.000
_cell.angle_alpha   90.00
_cell.angle_beta   90.00
_cell.angle_gamma   90.00
#
_symmetry.space_group_name_H-M   'P 1'
#
loop_
_entity.id
_entity.type
_entity.pdbx_description
1 polymer ?
#
loop_
_entity_poly.entity_id
_entity_poly.type
_entity_poly.pdbx_seq_one_letter_code
_entity_poly.pdbx_strand_id
1 'polypeptide(L)'
;YSVERSAWEEIPAAMVDWDATAKAAAAEKSAEEALDKKVHMQEEANRIDTVMDVDASLEVAPGVFLPPGEGMFLIDGKHITPLEQAGAGISTDKKQFLKQVLVPIPIVPSKRTVDIPGSHAKIRVSDSNLEFYLREAPPDPDRTSPIVKSSRPGESGPEVELLRATVKGNKRQLESIMALFGEQLEENRKTMSLQRWEIAPTVFRFTLGEPLTPGEYALAEMLPDGMNLFVWDFGVDPASAGKPAAPRTK
;
A
#
# COMPACT_ATOMS: atom_id res chain seq x y z
N TYR A 1 -41.44 -20.89 45.95
CA TYR A 1 -42.15 -22.14 45.64
C TYR A 1 -42.37 -22.88 46.95
N SER A 2 -43.58 -22.83 47.50
CA SER A 2 -43.90 -23.55 48.75
C SER A 2 -44.33 -24.96 48.43
N VAL A 3 -43.63 -25.95 49.00
CA VAL A 3 -43.78 -27.37 48.68
C VAL A 3 -45.12 -27.95 49.15
N GLU A 4 -45.83 -27.25 50.04
CA GLU A 4 -47.12 -27.71 50.59
C GLU A 4 -48.35 -27.20 49.84
N ARG A 5 -48.22 -26.19 48.95
CA ARG A 5 -49.36 -25.58 48.26
C ARG A 5 -49.21 -25.44 46.75
N SER A 6 -48.12 -25.96 46.16
CA SER A 6 -47.88 -26.00 44.70
C SER A 6 -48.26 -24.71 43.95
N ALA A 7 -48.02 -23.55 44.57
CA ALA A 7 -48.30 -22.23 43.99
C ALA A 7 -47.10 -21.30 44.21
N TRP A 8 -46.84 -20.47 43.21
CA TRP A 8 -45.92 -19.35 43.34
C TRP A 8 -46.62 -18.26 44.16
N GLU A 9 -46.02 -17.85 45.28
CA GLU A 9 -46.44 -16.64 45.98
C GLU A 9 -46.01 -15.44 45.13
N GLU A 10 -46.98 -14.72 44.57
CA GLU A 10 -46.73 -13.47 43.86
C GLU A 10 -46.49 -12.35 44.89
N ILE A 11 -45.29 -11.76 44.88
CA ILE A 11 -45.02 -10.55 45.66
C ILE A 11 -45.84 -9.41 45.04
N PRO A 12 -46.66 -8.68 45.82
CA PRO A 12 -47.42 -7.56 45.28
C PRO A 12 -46.48 -6.53 44.67
N ALA A 13 -46.74 -6.12 43.43
CA ALA A 13 -45.93 -5.11 42.72
C ALA A 13 -45.79 -3.78 43.48
N ALA A 14 -46.68 -3.50 44.46
CA ALA A 14 -46.64 -2.34 45.34
C ALA A 14 -45.53 -2.36 46.42
N MET A 15 -44.84 -3.49 46.61
CA MET A 15 -43.74 -3.63 47.58
C MET A 15 -42.35 -3.41 46.95
N VAL A 16 -42.28 -3.29 45.62
CA VAL A 16 -41.04 -3.03 44.87
C VAL A 16 -41.08 -1.58 44.38
N ASP A 17 -40.09 -0.79 44.78
CA ASP A 17 -39.93 0.59 44.31
C ASP A 17 -39.31 0.56 42.89
N TRP A 18 -40.19 0.41 41.91
CA TRP A 18 -39.82 0.39 40.50
C TRP A 18 -39.30 1.75 40.02
N ASP A 19 -39.69 2.85 40.66
CA ASP A 19 -39.21 4.20 40.33
C ASP A 19 -37.75 4.37 40.75
N ALA A 20 -37.41 3.91 41.96
CA ALA A 20 -36.02 3.84 42.42
C ALA A 20 -35.15 2.94 41.51
N THR A 21 -35.70 1.83 41.02
CA THR A 21 -34.99 0.90 40.14
C THR A 21 -34.77 1.48 38.75
N ALA A 22 -35.78 2.16 38.17
CA ALA A 22 -35.66 2.83 36.88
C ALA A 22 -34.63 3.98 36.93
N LYS A 23 -34.59 4.72 38.04
CA LYS A 23 -33.64 5.81 38.27
C LYS A 23 -32.20 5.31 38.43
N ALA A 24 -32.00 4.19 39.14
CA ALA A 24 -30.69 3.55 39.26
C ALA A 24 -30.19 3.04 37.90
N ALA A 25 -31.04 2.36 37.12
CA ALA A 25 -30.68 1.89 35.79
C ALA A 25 -30.36 3.03 34.80
N ALA A 26 -31.08 4.16 34.89
CA ALA A 26 -30.78 5.35 34.09
C ALA A 26 -29.44 6.00 34.50
N ALA A 27 -29.14 6.03 35.80
CA ALA A 27 -27.87 6.54 36.31
C ALA A 27 -26.68 5.67 35.87
N GLU A 28 -26.81 4.34 35.92
CA GLU A 28 -25.79 3.40 35.44
C GLU A 28 -25.52 3.57 33.94
N LYS A 29 -26.57 3.62 33.11
CA LYS A 29 -26.40 3.88 31.66
C LYS A 29 -25.69 5.20 31.37
N SER A 30 -26.05 6.26 32.08
CA SER A 30 -25.40 7.56 31.91
C SER A 30 -23.93 7.56 32.36
N ALA A 31 -23.58 6.76 33.36
CA ALA A 31 -22.21 6.60 33.84
C ALA A 31 -21.38 5.75 32.87
N GLU A 32 -21.97 4.71 32.28
CA GLU A 32 -21.35 3.85 31.26
C GLU A 32 -21.09 4.63 29.97
N GLU A 33 -22.08 5.38 29.46
CA GLU A 33 -21.89 6.28 28.30
C GLU A 33 -20.82 7.37 28.55
N ALA A 34 -20.71 7.86 29.80
CA ALA A 34 -19.68 8.83 30.17
C ALA A 34 -18.29 8.20 30.30
N LEU A 35 -18.20 6.93 30.70
CA LEU A 35 -16.97 6.15 30.72
C LEU A 35 -16.51 5.81 29.30
N ASP A 36 -17.41 5.35 28.44
CA ASP A 36 -17.12 5.03 27.04
C ASP A 36 -16.61 6.27 26.29
N LYS A 37 -17.24 7.43 26.48
CA LYS A 37 -16.75 8.70 25.90
C LYS A 37 -15.37 9.07 26.41
N LYS A 38 -15.08 8.85 27.70
CA LYS A 38 -13.75 9.12 28.28
C LYS A 38 -12.70 8.14 27.77
N VAL A 39 -13.03 6.86 27.63
CA VAL A 39 -12.16 5.84 27.06
C VAL A 39 -11.88 6.16 25.59
N HIS A 40 -12.90 6.51 24.80
CA HIS A 40 -12.72 6.95 23.42
C HIS A 40 -11.83 8.19 23.30
N MET A 41 -12.06 9.23 24.10
CA MET A 41 -11.21 10.43 24.09
C MET A 41 -9.77 10.12 24.54
N GLN A 42 -9.58 9.21 25.49
CA GLN A 42 -8.25 8.82 25.97
C GLN A 42 -7.52 7.95 24.94
N GLU A 43 -8.21 7.05 24.25
CA GLU A 43 -7.67 6.26 23.14
C GLU A 43 -7.31 7.15 21.94
N GLU A 44 -8.15 8.15 21.62
CA GLU A 44 -7.85 9.15 20.60
C GLU A 44 -6.62 9.98 20.97
N ALA A 45 -6.55 10.46 22.22
CA ALA A 45 -5.39 11.21 22.71
C ALA A 45 -4.11 10.36 22.67
N ASN A 46 -4.16 9.11 23.15
CA ASN A 46 -3.02 8.20 23.11
C ASN A 46 -2.61 7.84 21.67
N ARG A 47 -3.56 7.77 20.74
CA ARG A 47 -3.31 7.54 19.30
C ARG A 47 -2.63 8.75 18.66
N ILE A 48 -3.07 9.96 18.96
CA ILE A 48 -2.45 11.19 18.44
C ILE A 48 -1.01 11.33 18.98
N ASP A 49 -0.79 11.06 20.26
CA ASP A 49 0.54 11.17 20.89
C ASP A 49 1.52 10.12 20.35
N THR A 50 1.07 8.87 20.12
CA THR A 50 1.90 7.81 19.54
C THR A 50 2.20 8.00 18.04
N VAL A 51 1.34 8.68 17.30
CA VAL A 51 1.56 8.98 15.87
C VAL A 51 2.55 10.14 15.68
N MET A 52 2.55 11.13 16.58
CA MET A 52 3.46 12.28 16.51
C MET A 52 4.93 11.93 16.83
N ASP A 53 5.19 10.93 17.67
CA ASP A 53 6.56 10.57 18.11
C ASP A 53 7.35 9.73 17.07
N VAL A 54 6.65 9.11 16.11
CA VAL A 54 7.25 8.31 15.01
C VAL A 54 7.68 9.20 13.82
N ASP A 55 7.19 10.44 13.74
CA ASP A 55 7.11 11.19 12.48
C ASP A 55 8.46 11.81 12.01
N ALA A 56 9.48 11.92 12.88
CA ALA A 56 10.77 12.55 12.54
C ALA A 56 12.02 11.77 12.96
N SER A 57 11.87 10.65 13.67
CA SER A 57 12.98 9.99 14.39
C SER A 57 13.33 8.59 13.87
N LEU A 58 12.62 8.10 12.84
CA LEU A 58 12.89 6.75 12.31
C LEU A 58 14.22 6.72 11.55
N GLU A 59 15.22 6.16 12.20
CA GLU A 59 16.57 5.96 11.65
C GLU A 59 16.56 4.74 10.72
N VAL A 60 16.75 4.97 9.41
CA VAL A 60 16.73 3.93 8.37
C VAL A 60 18.13 3.38 8.07
N ALA A 61 19.16 4.17 8.38
CA ALA A 61 20.57 3.79 8.39
C ALA A 61 21.30 4.66 9.42
N PRO A 62 22.51 4.28 9.88
CA PRO A 62 23.25 5.06 10.89
C PRO A 62 23.37 6.55 10.54
N GLY A 63 22.67 7.40 11.29
CA GLY A 63 22.59 8.85 11.10
C GLY A 63 21.71 9.34 9.95
N VAL A 64 20.84 8.49 9.39
CA VAL A 64 19.96 8.78 8.25
C VAL A 64 18.51 8.58 8.69
N PHE A 65 17.75 9.67 8.74
CA PHE A 65 16.37 9.69 9.20
C PHE A 65 15.39 9.78 8.04
N LEU A 66 14.34 8.97 8.07
CA LEU A 66 13.28 9.03 7.07
C LEU A 66 12.56 10.40 7.16
N PRO A 67 12.40 11.15 6.05
CA PRO A 67 11.73 12.43 6.05
C PRO A 67 10.29 12.35 6.58
N PRO A 68 9.78 13.43 7.18
CA PRO A 68 8.37 13.52 7.54
C PRO A 68 7.49 13.52 6.28
N GLY A 69 6.29 12.96 6.40
CA GLY A 69 5.26 12.99 5.35
C GLY A 69 5.00 11.67 4.63
N GLU A 70 3.83 11.60 4.01
CA GLU A 70 3.33 10.43 3.27
C GLU A 70 4.09 10.25 1.94
N GLY A 71 4.40 9.01 1.56
CA GLY A 71 4.97 8.70 0.25
C GLY A 71 6.00 7.58 0.25
N MET A 72 6.53 7.32 -0.96
CA MET A 72 7.61 6.36 -1.21
C MET A 72 8.95 7.08 -1.23
N PHE A 73 9.94 6.54 -0.52
CA PHE A 73 11.28 7.07 -0.43
C PHE A 73 12.28 6.02 -0.89
N LEU A 74 13.18 6.41 -1.79
CA LEU A 74 14.32 5.61 -2.23
C LEU A 74 15.53 5.98 -1.37
N ILE A 75 16.18 4.96 -0.80
CA ILE A 75 17.45 5.09 -0.08
C ILE A 75 18.58 4.54 -0.95
N ASP A 76 19.55 5.40 -1.24
CA ASP A 76 20.81 5.07 -1.90
C ASP A 76 21.95 5.44 -0.94
N GLY A 77 22.40 4.45 -0.16
CA GLY A 77 23.40 4.64 0.89
C GLY A 77 22.95 5.63 1.98
N LYS A 78 23.39 6.89 1.87
CA LYS A 78 23.02 7.99 2.79
C LYS A 78 22.07 9.01 2.15
N HIS A 79 21.74 8.83 0.88
CA HIS A 79 20.87 9.74 0.15
C HIS A 79 19.44 9.22 0.21
N ILE A 80 18.52 10.11 0.59
CA ILE A 80 17.08 9.83 0.60
C ILE A 80 16.44 10.66 -0.50
N THR A 81 15.73 10.00 -1.40
CA THR A 81 15.01 10.65 -2.49
C THR A 81 13.53 10.28 -2.43
N PRO A 82 12.61 11.24 -2.20
CA PRO A 82 11.19 10.97 -2.34
C PRO A 82 10.88 10.66 -3.82
N LEU A 83 10.14 9.58 -4.06
CA LEU A 83 9.68 9.20 -5.39
C LEU A 83 8.31 9.84 -5.64
N GLU A 84 8.18 10.54 -6.77
CA GLU A 84 6.90 11.03 -7.27
C GLU A 84 6.09 9.88 -7.88
N GLN A 85 4.77 9.92 -7.76
CA GLN A 85 3.91 9.01 -8.52
C GLN A 85 3.83 9.44 -9.99
N ALA A 86 4.14 8.51 -10.88
CA ALA A 86 3.93 8.61 -12.32
C ALA A 86 2.62 7.92 -12.71
N GLY A 87 1.81 8.60 -13.52
CA GLY A 87 0.59 8.01 -14.09
C GLY A 87 0.90 7.09 -15.26
N ALA A 88 0.60 5.81 -15.10
CA ALA A 88 0.60 4.82 -16.16
C ALA A 88 -0.75 4.81 -16.90
N GLY A 89 -0.70 4.64 -18.22
CA GLY A 89 -1.89 4.57 -19.08
C GLY A 89 -2.12 3.17 -19.63
N ILE A 90 -3.40 2.81 -19.82
CA ILE A 90 -3.78 1.58 -20.52
C ILE A 90 -3.89 1.87 -22.02
N SER A 91 -3.07 1.19 -22.82
CA SER A 91 -3.14 1.23 -24.28
C SER A 91 -3.74 -0.06 -24.83
N THR A 92 -4.68 0.06 -25.75
CA THR A 92 -5.27 -1.09 -26.49
C THR A 92 -4.86 -1.01 -27.96
N ASP A 93 -4.54 -2.14 -28.59
CA ASP A 93 -4.21 -2.16 -30.02
C ASP A 93 -5.46 -1.86 -30.87
N LYS A 94 -5.53 -0.62 -31.38
CA LYS A 94 -6.64 -0.11 -32.20
C LYS A 94 -6.87 -0.94 -33.47
N LYS A 95 -5.82 -1.56 -34.05
CA LYS A 95 -5.95 -2.39 -35.26
C LYS A 95 -6.63 -3.73 -34.96
N GLN A 96 -6.40 -4.27 -33.77
CA GLN A 96 -6.98 -5.52 -33.30
C GLN A 96 -8.44 -5.30 -32.87
N PHE A 97 -8.72 -4.18 -32.21
CA PHE A 97 -10.07 -3.73 -31.86
C PHE A 97 -10.96 -3.50 -33.11
N LEU A 98 -10.45 -2.84 -34.17
CA LEU A 98 -11.24 -2.63 -35.39
C LEU A 98 -11.63 -3.94 -36.08
N LYS A 99 -10.75 -4.95 -36.06
CA LYS A 99 -11.05 -6.30 -36.55
C LYS A 99 -12.11 -7.00 -35.70
N GLN A 100 -12.13 -6.74 -34.39
CA GLN A 100 -13.10 -7.33 -33.46
C GLN A 100 -14.53 -6.82 -33.71
N VAL A 101 -14.71 -5.54 -34.08
CA VAL A 101 -16.04 -4.96 -34.39
C VAL A 101 -16.63 -5.49 -35.70
N LEU A 102 -15.79 -5.94 -36.64
CA LEU A 102 -16.22 -6.42 -37.96
C LEU A 102 -16.62 -7.90 -38.00
N VAL A 103 -16.41 -8.67 -36.93
CA VAL A 103 -16.67 -10.10 -36.89
C VAL A 103 -17.72 -10.41 -35.80
N PRO A 104 -18.85 -11.07 -36.12
CA PRO A 104 -19.94 -11.32 -35.17
C PRO A 104 -19.57 -12.27 -34.01
N ILE A 105 -18.39 -12.91 -34.06
CA ILE A 105 -17.82 -13.74 -33.00
C ILE A 105 -16.38 -13.22 -32.74
N PRO A 106 -16.01 -12.82 -31.51
CA PRO A 106 -14.71 -12.22 -31.22
C PRO A 106 -13.61 -13.28 -31.12
N ILE A 107 -13.23 -13.87 -32.25
CA ILE A 107 -12.21 -14.94 -32.37
C ILE A 107 -10.77 -14.37 -32.25
N VAL A 108 -10.61 -13.05 -32.34
CA VAL A 108 -9.29 -12.40 -32.27
C VAL A 108 -8.99 -11.98 -30.83
N PRO A 109 -7.85 -12.40 -30.24
CA PRO A 109 -7.48 -11.94 -28.91
C PRO A 109 -7.34 -10.41 -28.87
N SER A 110 -7.78 -9.78 -27.78
CA SER A 110 -7.48 -8.38 -27.50
C SER A 110 -6.17 -8.27 -26.73
N LYS A 111 -5.41 -7.20 -26.96
CA LYS A 111 -4.16 -6.91 -26.24
C LYS A 111 -4.23 -5.54 -25.59
N ARG A 112 -3.99 -5.50 -24.28
CA ARG A 112 -3.88 -4.30 -23.46
C ARG A 112 -2.48 -4.21 -22.87
N THR A 113 -1.91 -3.01 -22.81
CA THR A 113 -0.61 -2.76 -22.18
C THR A 113 -0.73 -1.63 -21.18
N VAL A 114 -0.01 -1.74 -20.07
CA VAL A 114 0.15 -0.64 -19.11
C VAL A 114 1.50 0.02 -19.35
N ASP A 115 1.47 1.31 -19.68
CA ASP A 115 2.63 2.07 -20.13
C ASP A 115 2.81 3.36 -19.34
N ILE A 116 4.02 3.63 -18.85
CA ILE A 116 4.40 4.95 -18.32
C ILE A 116 4.90 5.83 -19.48
N PRO A 117 4.46 7.09 -19.59
CA PRO A 117 5.00 8.04 -20.56
C PRO A 117 6.51 8.30 -20.34
N GLY A 118 7.22 8.56 -21.43
CA GLY A 118 8.65 8.88 -21.42
C GLY A 118 9.53 7.64 -21.52
N SER A 119 10.69 7.78 -22.17
CA SER A 119 11.68 6.71 -22.31
C SER A 119 12.52 6.47 -21.04
N HIS A 120 12.57 7.45 -20.13
CA HIS A 120 13.37 7.41 -18.91
C HIS A 120 12.62 7.99 -17.72
N ALA A 121 12.88 7.43 -16.54
CA ALA A 121 12.48 8.01 -15.26
C ALA A 121 13.24 9.31 -15.00
N LYS A 122 12.59 10.23 -14.27
CA LYS A 122 13.24 11.48 -13.80
C LYS A 122 14.34 11.18 -12.78
N ILE A 123 14.07 10.24 -11.87
CA ILE A 123 14.98 9.85 -10.79
C ILE A 123 15.83 8.69 -11.29
N ARG A 124 17.15 8.83 -11.18
CA ARG A 124 18.11 7.81 -11.60
C ARG A 124 19.15 7.58 -10.51
N VAL A 125 19.51 6.32 -10.31
CA VAL A 125 20.46 5.85 -9.30
C VAL A 125 21.51 4.96 -9.94
N SER A 126 22.66 4.80 -9.29
CA SER A 126 23.77 3.99 -9.80
C SER A 126 24.31 2.98 -8.78
N ASP A 127 23.85 3.04 -7.53
CA ASP A 127 24.24 2.08 -6.50
C ASP A 127 23.46 0.76 -6.63
N SER A 128 24.12 -0.30 -6.18
CA SER A 128 23.60 -1.66 -6.08
C SER A 128 22.75 -1.93 -4.84
N ASN A 129 22.88 -1.13 -3.76
CA ASN A 129 22.21 -1.36 -2.48
C ASN A 129 21.05 -0.38 -2.27
N LEU A 130 19.99 -0.58 -3.05
CA LEU A 130 18.78 0.25 -2.94
C LEU A 130 17.82 -0.34 -1.91
N GLU A 131 17.24 0.54 -1.11
CA GLU A 131 16.11 0.23 -0.24
C GLU A 131 14.97 1.22 -0.48
N PHE A 132 13.75 0.79 -0.19
CA PHE A 132 12.59 1.65 -0.33
C PHE A 132 11.79 1.68 0.96
N TYR A 133 11.21 2.82 1.26
CA TYR A 133 10.38 3.02 2.45
C TYR A 133 9.08 3.66 2.01
N LEU A 134 7.95 3.09 2.39
CA LEU A 134 6.64 3.66 2.21
C LEU A 134 6.12 4.10 3.57
N ARG A 135 5.80 5.40 3.69
CA ARG A 135 5.04 5.94 4.81
C ARG A 135 3.62 6.22 4.33
N GLU A 136 2.64 5.59 4.96
CA GLU A 136 1.23 5.84 4.69
C GLU A 136 0.72 7.02 5.51
N ALA A 137 -0.40 7.58 5.06
CA ALA A 137 -1.20 8.46 5.90
C ALA A 137 -1.57 7.74 7.20
N PRO A 138 -1.57 8.44 8.36
CA PRO A 138 -2.19 7.91 9.55
C PRO A 138 -3.62 7.45 9.23
N PRO A 139 -4.06 6.28 9.73
CA PRO A 139 -5.41 5.81 9.50
C PRO A 139 -6.40 6.79 10.15
N ASP A 140 -7.05 7.57 9.30
CA ASP A 140 -8.06 8.55 9.68
C ASP A 140 -9.45 7.93 9.44
N PRO A 141 -10.32 7.83 10.47
CA PRO A 141 -11.65 7.24 10.34
C PRO A 141 -12.55 7.99 9.34
N ASP A 142 -12.27 9.27 9.08
CA ASP A 142 -13.01 10.10 8.13
C ASP A 142 -12.38 10.12 6.72
N ARG A 143 -11.18 9.54 6.56
CA ARG A 143 -10.45 9.45 5.29
C ARG A 143 -10.37 8.00 4.84
N THR A 144 -11.06 7.67 3.75
CA THR A 144 -10.87 6.37 3.09
C THR A 144 -9.44 6.30 2.55
N SER A 145 -8.57 5.51 3.20
CA SER A 145 -7.22 5.27 2.68
C SER A 145 -7.30 4.69 1.26
N PRO A 146 -6.54 5.21 0.29
CA PRO A 146 -6.48 4.63 -1.05
C PRO A 146 -5.73 3.28 -1.05
N ILE A 147 -5.07 2.92 0.05
CA ILE A 147 -4.24 1.73 0.15
C ILE A 147 -5.10 0.53 0.53
N VAL A 148 -5.14 -0.46 -0.36
CA VAL A 148 -5.89 -1.69 -0.12
C VAL A 148 -5.01 -2.64 0.68
N LYS A 149 -5.49 -3.05 1.85
CA LYS A 149 -4.81 -4.06 2.67
C LYS A 149 -4.58 -5.31 1.84
N SER A 150 -3.38 -5.86 1.96
CA SER A 150 -2.99 -7.15 1.37
C SER A 150 -4.11 -8.18 1.48
N SER A 151 -4.36 -8.88 0.37
CA SER A 151 -5.34 -9.96 0.30
C SER A 151 -4.85 -11.26 0.96
N ARG A 152 -3.56 -11.33 1.33
CA ARG A 152 -2.93 -12.51 1.93
C ARG A 152 -3.32 -12.65 3.41
N PRO A 153 -3.79 -13.83 3.86
CA PRO A 153 -4.18 -14.04 5.24
C PRO A 153 -3.04 -13.72 6.23
N GLY A 154 -3.28 -12.81 7.17
CA GLY A 154 -2.34 -12.45 8.23
C GLY A 154 -1.30 -11.37 7.85
N GLU A 155 -1.34 -10.85 6.62
CA GLU A 155 -0.50 -9.72 6.21
C GLU A 155 -1.31 -8.42 6.24
N SER A 156 -0.82 -7.42 6.97
CA SER A 156 -1.33 -6.04 6.96
C SER A 156 -0.47 -5.17 6.04
N GLY A 157 -1.02 -4.07 5.53
CA GLY A 157 -0.31 -3.10 4.68
C GLY A 157 -0.42 -3.35 3.16
N PRO A 158 0.25 -2.52 2.36
CA PRO A 158 0.12 -2.49 0.91
C PRO A 158 0.86 -3.66 0.28
N GLU A 159 0.28 -4.26 -0.74
CA GLU A 159 0.96 -5.22 -1.60
C GLU A 159 1.71 -4.44 -2.68
N VAL A 160 3.04 -4.36 -2.60
CA VAL A 160 3.87 -3.63 -3.56
C VAL A 160 4.77 -4.59 -4.29
N GLU A 161 4.77 -4.51 -5.61
CA GLU A 161 5.68 -5.25 -6.50
C GLU A 161 6.70 -4.32 -7.15
N LEU A 162 7.93 -4.83 -7.33
CA LEU A 162 8.95 -4.18 -8.13
C LEU A 162 8.93 -4.73 -9.56
N LEU A 163 8.68 -3.86 -10.53
CA LEU A 163 8.53 -4.22 -11.93
C LEU A 163 9.67 -3.64 -12.78
N ARG A 164 10.22 -4.46 -13.68
CA ARG A 164 11.13 -3.98 -14.72
C ARG A 164 10.34 -3.53 -15.94
N ALA A 165 10.45 -2.25 -16.27
CA ALA A 165 9.81 -1.70 -17.46
C ALA A 165 10.58 -2.06 -18.74
N THR A 166 9.84 -2.31 -19.82
CA THR A 166 10.40 -2.48 -21.16
C THR A 166 10.23 -1.17 -21.95
N VAL A 167 11.34 -0.48 -22.23
CA VAL A 167 11.34 0.76 -23.01
C VAL A 167 10.95 0.45 -24.47
N LYS A 168 9.93 1.13 -24.99
CA LYS A 168 9.44 1.02 -26.37
C LYS A 168 9.21 2.40 -26.96
N GLY A 169 10.19 2.94 -27.68
CA GLY A 169 10.12 4.32 -28.17
C GLY A 169 10.09 5.30 -26.99
N ASN A 170 9.07 6.15 -26.92
CA ASN A 170 8.92 7.15 -25.85
C ASN A 170 7.99 6.73 -24.70
N LYS A 171 7.93 5.42 -24.42
CA LYS A 171 7.14 4.88 -23.31
C LYS A 171 7.83 3.68 -22.68
N ARG A 172 7.46 3.38 -21.44
CA ARG A 172 7.99 2.29 -20.61
C ARG A 172 6.84 1.36 -20.24
N GLN A 173 6.82 0.17 -20.83
CA GLN A 173 5.75 -0.81 -20.64
C GLN A 173 6.00 -1.63 -19.36
N LEU A 174 5.04 -1.67 -18.44
CA LEU A 174 5.10 -2.45 -17.19
C LEU A 174 4.42 -3.82 -17.33
N GLU A 175 3.29 -3.86 -18.04
CA GLU A 175 2.43 -5.03 -18.11
C GLU A 175 1.84 -5.19 -19.52
N SER A 176 1.59 -6.43 -19.94
CA SER A 176 0.84 -6.76 -21.15
C SER A 176 -0.14 -7.89 -20.86
N ILE A 177 -1.42 -7.61 -21.07
CA ILE A 177 -2.52 -8.57 -20.89
C ILE A 177 -3.10 -8.92 -22.27
N MET A 178 -3.22 -10.21 -22.54
CA MET A 178 -3.96 -10.73 -23.69
C MET A 178 -5.21 -11.46 -23.22
N ALA A 179 -6.35 -11.14 -23.82
CA ALA A 179 -7.64 -11.73 -23.46
C ALA A 179 -8.41 -12.16 -24.71
N LEU A 180 -9.12 -13.28 -24.64
CA LEU A 180 -9.97 -13.80 -25.71
C LEU A 180 -11.33 -14.18 -25.13
N PHE A 181 -12.43 -13.86 -25.81
CA PHE A 181 -13.80 -14.04 -25.30
C PHE A 181 -14.07 -13.40 -23.92
N GLY A 182 -13.27 -12.39 -23.51
CA GLY A 182 -13.38 -11.76 -22.20
C GLY A 182 -12.61 -12.48 -21.09
N GLU A 183 -12.01 -13.64 -21.38
CA GLU A 183 -11.14 -14.37 -20.46
C GLU A 183 -9.67 -13.99 -20.68
N GLN A 184 -8.93 -13.79 -19.59
CA GLN A 184 -7.50 -13.52 -19.62
C GLN A 184 -6.74 -14.79 -20.03
N LEU A 185 -6.03 -14.73 -21.15
CA LEU A 185 -5.20 -15.83 -21.65
C LEU A 185 -3.75 -15.72 -21.16
N GLU A 186 -3.19 -14.51 -21.18
CA GLU A 186 -1.78 -14.28 -20.83
C GLU A 186 -1.65 -12.94 -20.13
N GLU A 187 -0.86 -12.92 -19.05
CA GLU A 187 -0.38 -11.72 -18.39
C GLU A 187 1.14 -11.78 -18.35
N ASN A 188 1.78 -10.76 -18.93
CA ASN A 188 3.23 -10.67 -18.99
C ASN A 188 3.71 -9.44 -18.24
N ARG A 189 4.38 -9.71 -17.13
CA ARG A 189 4.93 -8.74 -16.18
C ARG A 189 6.30 -9.22 -15.73
N LYS A 190 7.27 -8.31 -15.68
CA LYS A 190 8.64 -8.62 -15.23
C LYS A 190 8.82 -8.21 -13.77
N THR A 191 8.30 -9.02 -12.86
CA THR A 191 8.42 -8.80 -11.41
C THR A 191 9.80 -9.23 -10.92
N MET A 192 10.39 -8.41 -10.05
CA MET A 192 11.69 -8.65 -9.41
C MET A 192 11.47 -8.99 -7.93
N SER A 193 12.42 -9.72 -7.35
CA SER A 193 12.30 -10.12 -5.95
C SER A 193 12.37 -8.90 -5.02
N LEU A 194 11.29 -8.66 -4.28
CA LEU A 194 11.16 -7.59 -3.30
C LEU A 194 10.63 -8.18 -1.99
N GLN A 195 11.32 -7.92 -0.89
CA GLN A 195 10.90 -8.33 0.46
C GLN A 195 10.31 -7.13 1.18
N ARG A 196 9.21 -7.33 1.92
CA ARG A 196 8.53 -6.28 2.70
C ARG A 196 8.66 -6.53 4.19
N TRP A 197 8.89 -5.47 4.94
CA TRP A 197 8.96 -5.46 6.40
C TRP A 197 8.12 -4.31 6.95
N GLU A 198 7.23 -4.57 7.90
CA GLU A 198 6.60 -3.50 8.68
C GLU A 198 7.55 -3.16 9.84
N ILE A 199 8.12 -1.96 9.80
CA ILE A 199 9.16 -1.54 10.77
C ILE A 199 8.63 -0.58 11.82
N ALA A 200 7.50 0.07 11.52
CA ALA A 200 6.71 0.86 12.44
C ALA A 200 5.25 0.91 11.92
N PRO A 201 4.27 1.29 12.74
CA PRO A 201 2.90 1.48 12.27
C PRO A 201 2.88 2.39 11.04
N THR A 202 2.20 1.98 9.97
CA THR A 202 2.12 2.71 8.67
C THR A 202 3.45 2.95 7.95
N VAL A 203 4.54 2.31 8.38
CA VAL A 203 5.86 2.42 7.74
C VAL A 203 6.38 1.05 7.32
N PHE A 204 6.53 0.89 6.01
CA PHE A 204 6.97 -0.34 5.37
C PHE A 204 8.33 -0.15 4.71
N ARG A 205 9.27 -1.06 4.98
CA ARG A 205 10.56 -1.15 4.30
C ARG A 205 10.52 -2.24 3.26
N PHE A 206 11.11 -1.95 2.10
CA PHE A 206 11.27 -2.89 1.00
C PHE A 206 12.75 -3.08 0.65
N THR A 207 13.19 -4.33 0.61
CA THR A 207 14.57 -4.71 0.29
C THR A 207 14.60 -5.59 -0.95
N LEU A 208 15.60 -5.35 -1.80
CA LEU A 208 15.82 -6.13 -3.02
C LEU A 208 16.27 -7.56 -2.67
N GLY A 209 15.62 -8.56 -3.25
CA GLY A 209 16.07 -9.95 -3.17
C GLY A 209 17.20 -10.30 -4.14
N GLU A 210 17.42 -9.44 -5.15
CA GLU A 210 18.47 -9.58 -6.15
C GLU A 210 18.98 -8.21 -6.63
N PRO A 211 20.25 -8.10 -7.05
CA PRO A 211 20.78 -6.85 -7.60
C PRO A 211 20.07 -6.43 -8.89
N LEU A 212 19.73 -5.15 -9.02
CA LEU A 212 19.12 -4.62 -10.23
C LEU A 212 20.17 -4.37 -11.32
N THR A 213 19.88 -4.88 -12.52
CA THR A 213 20.65 -4.51 -13.72
C THR A 213 20.28 -3.11 -14.19
N PRO A 214 21.13 -2.43 -15.00
CA PRO A 214 20.75 -1.16 -15.59
C PRO A 214 19.44 -1.25 -16.40
N GLY A 215 18.57 -0.26 -16.22
CA GLY A 215 17.24 -0.26 -16.82
C GLY A 215 16.24 0.69 -16.14
N GLU A 216 14.98 0.53 -16.50
CA GLU A 216 13.86 1.31 -15.98
C GLU A 216 12.99 0.41 -15.11
N TYR A 217 12.58 0.93 -13.95
CA TYR A 217 11.87 0.18 -12.92
C TYR A 217 10.71 1.00 -12.36
N ALA A 218 9.73 0.30 -11.79
CA ALA A 218 8.64 0.93 -11.05
C ALA A 218 8.20 0.06 -9.88
N LEU A 219 7.88 0.70 -8.76
CA LEU A 219 7.14 0.09 -7.66
C LEU A 219 5.65 0.35 -7.92
N ALA A 220 4.87 -0.71 -7.92
CA ALA A 220 3.43 -0.63 -8.17
C ALA A 220 2.68 -1.34 -7.04
N GLU A 221 1.64 -0.69 -6.55
CA GLU A 221 0.70 -1.31 -5.63
C GLU A 221 -0.19 -2.29 -6.39
N MET A 222 -0.41 -3.47 -5.82
CA MET A 222 -1.26 -4.52 -6.33
C MET A 222 -2.58 -4.49 -5.58
N LEU A 223 -3.63 -4.13 -6.29
CA LEU A 223 -5.00 -4.09 -5.81
C LEU A 223 -5.71 -5.41 -6.18
N PRO A 224 -6.84 -5.74 -5.54
CA PRO A 224 -7.60 -6.95 -5.86
C PRO A 224 -8.05 -7.06 -7.33
N ASP A 225 -8.20 -5.92 -8.02
CA ASP A 225 -8.62 -5.82 -9.42
C ASP A 225 -7.46 -5.59 -10.39
N GLY A 226 -6.22 -5.56 -9.90
CA GLY A 226 -5.01 -5.46 -10.71
C GLY A 226 -4.02 -4.42 -10.20
N MET A 227 -3.09 -4.03 -11.06
CA MET A 227 -2.04 -3.07 -10.71
C MET A 227 -2.59 -1.63 -10.63
N ASN A 228 -2.24 -0.91 -9.57
CA ASN A 228 -2.49 0.52 -9.46
C ASN A 228 -1.73 1.27 -10.57
N LEU A 229 -2.43 2.20 -11.25
CA LEU A 229 -1.87 2.96 -12.37
C LEU A 229 -1.01 4.15 -11.91
N PHE A 230 -1.03 4.50 -10.63
CA PHE A 230 -0.12 5.48 -10.06
C PHE A 230 1.06 4.75 -9.42
N VAL A 231 2.19 4.74 -10.14
CA VAL A 231 3.38 3.95 -9.79
C VAL A 231 4.54 4.86 -9.42
N TRP A 232 5.49 4.37 -8.64
CA TRP A 232 6.73 5.12 -8.34
C TRP A 232 7.85 4.62 -9.24
N ASP A 233 8.28 5.45 -10.21
CA ASP A 233 9.27 5.06 -11.22
C ASP A 233 10.69 5.57 -10.91
N PHE A 234 11.69 4.77 -11.27
CA PHE A 234 13.10 5.14 -11.17
C PHE A 234 13.93 4.40 -12.22
N GLY A 235 15.09 4.96 -12.54
CA GLY A 235 16.07 4.37 -13.45
C GLY A 235 17.31 3.88 -12.71
N VAL A 236 17.87 2.75 -13.12
CA VAL A 236 19.19 2.29 -12.69
C VAL A 236 20.15 2.50 -13.84
N ASP A 237 21.17 3.32 -13.61
CA ASP A 237 22.25 3.56 -14.54
C ASP A 237 23.37 2.52 -14.38
N PRO A 238 24.16 2.27 -15.44
CA PRO A 238 25.35 1.46 -15.30
C PRO A 238 26.30 2.10 -14.28
N ALA A 239 26.76 1.32 -13.32
CA ALA A 239 27.80 1.76 -12.40
C ALA A 239 28.96 2.35 -13.20
N SER A 240 29.32 3.59 -12.91
CA SER A 240 30.42 4.25 -13.61
C SER A 240 31.68 3.43 -13.35
N ALA A 241 32.19 2.75 -14.38
CA ALA A 241 33.49 2.11 -14.31
C ALA A 241 34.50 3.22 -13.99
N GLY A 242 34.99 3.24 -12.76
CA GLY A 242 36.01 4.19 -12.33
C GLY A 242 37.12 4.22 -13.38
N LYS A 243 37.39 5.42 -13.90
CA LYS A 243 38.47 5.70 -14.86
C LYS A 243 39.70 4.87 -14.48
N PRO A 244 40.25 3.99 -15.34
CA PRO A 244 41.48 3.30 -15.02
C PRO A 244 42.55 4.36 -14.76
N ALA A 245 43.12 4.35 -13.56
CA ALA A 245 44.22 5.21 -13.19
C ALA A 245 45.33 4.99 -14.23
N ALA A 246 45.66 6.05 -14.97
CA ALA A 246 46.73 6.01 -15.96
C ALA A 246 48.01 5.48 -15.28
N PRO A 247 48.71 4.52 -15.90
CA PRO A 247 49.95 4.00 -15.32
C PRO A 247 50.93 5.15 -15.18
N ARG A 248 51.39 5.37 -13.94
CA ARG A 248 52.51 6.27 -13.67
C ARG A 248 53.76 5.67 -14.32
N THR A 249 54.13 6.19 -15.47
CA THR A 249 55.45 5.97 -16.07
C THR A 249 56.50 6.54 -15.10
N LYS A 250 57.41 5.67 -14.65
CA LYS A 250 58.70 6.07 -14.08
C LYS A 250 59.70 6.26 -15.19
#